data_AF-A0A1G5PBA9-F1
#
_entry.id   AF-A0A1G5PBA9-F1
#
_cell.length_a   1.000
_cell.length_b   1.000
_cell.length_c   1.000
_cell.angle_alpha   90.00
_cell.angle_beta   90.00
_cell.angle_gamma   90.00
#
_symmetry.space_group_name_H-M   'P 1'
#
loop_
_entity.id
_entity.type
_entity.pdbx_description
1 polymer ?
#
loop_
_entity_poly.entity_id
_entity_poly.type
_entity_poly.pdbx_seq_one_letter_code
_entity_poly.pdbx_strand_id
1 'polypeptide(L)'
;NRAAFDTYIETQLAPTLNKGDVVILDNLAVHKSARAAAILREKGAWFLFLPPYSPDLNPIEMAFSKLKSLLRKAGARAFDALWKAIGDVCGLYQADECWNYLKAAGYAPN
;
A
#
# COMPACT_ATOMS: atom_id res chain seq x y z
N ASN A 1 -1.48 -15.74 -8.86
CA ASN A 1 -0.88 -14.49 -8.32
C ASN A 1 -1.14 -13.27 -9.20
N ARG A 2 -0.80 -13.26 -10.51
CA ARG A 2 -1.12 -12.13 -11.42
C ARG A 2 -2.61 -11.76 -11.41
N ALA A 3 -3.48 -12.74 -11.67
CA ALA A 3 -4.92 -12.50 -11.76
C ALA A 3 -5.49 -11.88 -10.48
N ALA A 4 -5.05 -12.33 -9.30
CA ALA A 4 -5.47 -11.76 -8.03
C ALA A 4 -5.01 -10.30 -7.86
N PHE A 5 -3.79 -9.97 -8.29
CA PHE A 5 -3.30 -8.58 -8.30
C PHE A 5 -4.14 -7.72 -9.25
N ASP A 6 -4.41 -8.19 -10.47
CA ASP A 6 -5.25 -7.46 -11.43
C ASP A 6 -6.65 -7.21 -10.86
N THR A 7 -7.27 -8.25 -10.27
CA THR A 7 -8.59 -8.14 -9.62
C THR A 7 -8.56 -7.14 -8.45
N TYR A 8 -7.52 -7.16 -7.62
CA TYR A 8 -7.39 -6.21 -6.52
C TYR A 8 -7.26 -4.78 -7.03
N ILE A 9 -6.43 -4.55 -8.05
CA ILE A 9 -6.28 -3.25 -8.70
C ILE A 9 -7.61 -2.77 -9.27
N GLU A 10 -8.32 -3.63 -9.99
CA GLU A 10 -9.60 -3.30 -10.64
C GLU A 10 -10.71 -2.98 -9.63
N THR A 11 -10.84 -3.82 -8.61
CA THR A 11 -12.04 -3.81 -7.76
C THR A 11 -11.86 -3.07 -6.45
N GLN A 12 -10.63 -2.94 -5.95
CA GLN A 12 -10.35 -2.35 -4.64
C GLN A 12 -9.60 -1.02 -4.76
N LEU A 13 -8.49 -1.00 -5.52
CA LEU A 13 -7.63 0.19 -5.57
C LEU A 13 -8.13 1.24 -6.56
N ALA A 14 -8.34 0.89 -7.83
CA ALA A 14 -8.71 1.85 -8.87
C ALA A 14 -9.97 2.69 -8.55
N PRO A 15 -10.99 2.17 -7.84
CA PRO A 15 -12.14 2.98 -7.42
C PRO A 15 -11.80 4.11 -6.42
N THR A 16 -10.69 4.03 -5.69
CA THR A 16 -10.30 5.04 -4.69
C THR A 16 -9.37 6.12 -5.26
N LEU A 17 -8.85 5.93 -6.47
CA LEU A 17 -7.87 6.83 -7.08
C LEU A 17 -8.53 8.00 -7.81
N ASN A 18 -7.85 9.13 -7.75
CA ASN A 18 -8.15 10.33 -8.52
C ASN A 18 -7.15 10.51 -9.67
N LYS A 19 -7.53 11.33 -10.65
CA LYS A 19 -6.63 11.75 -11.72
C LYS A 19 -5.42 12.46 -11.11
N GLY A 20 -4.22 12.00 -11.47
CA GLY A 20 -2.96 12.51 -10.95
C GLY A 20 -2.34 11.66 -9.84
N ASP A 21 -3.08 10.70 -9.28
CA ASP A 21 -2.55 9.83 -8.23
C ASP A 21 -1.43 8.92 -8.76
N VAL A 22 -0.44 8.69 -7.89
CA VAL A 22 0.71 7.82 -8.15
C VAL A 22 0.67 6.65 -7.18
N VAL A 23 0.69 5.44 -7.71
CA VAL A 23 0.72 4.21 -6.90
C VAL A 23 2.16 3.67 -6.90
N ILE A 24 2.78 3.71 -5.72
CA ILE A 24 4.18 3.32 -5.51
C ILE A 24 4.25 1.83 -5.19
N LEU A 25 5.08 1.08 -5.91
CA LEU A 25 5.20 -0.38 -5.76
C LEU A 25 6.66 -0.83 -5.81
N ASP A 26 6.97 -1.90 -5.09
CA ASP A 26 8.23 -2.61 -5.28
C ASP A 26 8.32 -3.28 -6.67
N ASN A 27 9.48 -3.86 -6.96
CA ASN A 27 9.80 -4.41 -8.27
C ASN A 27 9.40 -5.89 -8.45
N LEU A 28 8.56 -6.46 -7.57
CA LEU A 28 8.11 -7.84 -7.70
C LEU A 28 7.49 -8.09 -9.07
N ALA A 29 7.83 -9.23 -9.68
CA ALA A 29 7.33 -9.60 -11.00
C ALA A 29 5.80 -9.45 -11.04
N VAL A 30 5.11 -9.99 -10.00
CA VAL A 30 3.91 -9.43 -9.32
C VAL A 30 3.18 -8.23 -9.94
N HIS A 31 3.87 -7.10 -9.84
CA HIS A 31 3.32 -5.77 -10.04
C HIS A 31 3.44 -5.30 -11.49
N LYS A 32 4.27 -5.98 -12.31
CA LYS A 32 4.53 -5.64 -13.72
C LYS A 32 3.40 -6.10 -14.64
N SER A 33 2.15 -5.78 -14.31
CA SER A 33 0.96 -6.17 -15.07
C SER A 33 0.54 -5.06 -16.01
N ALA A 34 0.53 -5.35 -17.31
CA ALA A 34 0.04 -4.41 -18.33
C ALA A 34 -1.46 -4.12 -18.16
N ARG A 35 -2.26 -5.12 -17.74
CA ARG A 35 -3.70 -4.96 -17.47
C ARG A 35 -3.92 -4.00 -16.31
N ALA A 36 -3.27 -4.22 -15.17
CA ALA A 36 -3.38 -3.33 -14.02
C ALA A 36 -2.94 -1.90 -14.36
N ALA A 37 -1.86 -1.74 -15.12
CA ALA A 37 -1.39 -0.43 -15.55
C ALA A 37 -2.39 0.28 -16.48
N ALA A 38 -3.09 -0.45 -17.35
CA ALA A 38 -4.15 0.11 -18.18
C ALA A 38 -5.33 0.61 -17.34
N ILE A 39 -5.78 -0.18 -16.36
CA ILE A 39 -6.86 0.20 -15.43
C ILE A 39 -6.53 1.49 -14.68
N LEU A 40 -5.30 1.65 -14.18
CA LEU A 40 -4.90 2.91 -13.53
C LEU A 40 -4.90 4.08 -14.51
N ARG A 41 -4.42 3.87 -15.74
CA ARG A 41 -4.40 4.92 -16.77
C ARG A 41 -5.80 5.41 -17.12
N GLU A 42 -6.81 4.54 -17.14
CA GLU A 42 -8.21 4.92 -17.34
C GLU A 42 -8.72 5.87 -16.23
N LYS A 43 -8.18 5.76 -15.01
CA LYS A 43 -8.43 6.70 -13.90
C LYS A 43 -7.57 7.97 -13.97
N GLY A 44 -6.62 8.04 -14.90
CA GLY A 44 -5.62 9.11 -14.95
C GLY A 44 -4.53 8.99 -13.87
N ALA A 45 -4.33 7.78 -13.34
CA ALA A 45 -3.29 7.44 -12.36
C ALA A 45 -2.20 6.57 -13.01
N TRP A 46 -1.06 6.37 -12.34
CA TRP A 46 0.00 5.48 -12.84
C TRP A 46 0.84 4.84 -11.74
N PHE A 47 1.55 3.78 -12.12
CA PHE A 47 2.51 3.11 -11.26
C PHE A 47 3.86 3.82 -11.25
N LEU A 48 4.47 3.93 -10.07
CA LEU A 48 5.87 4.26 -9.86
C LEU A 48 6.57 3.05 -9.23
N PHE A 49 7.48 2.43 -9.99
CA PHE A 49 8.26 1.29 -9.51
C PHE A 49 9.53 1.76 -8.79
N LEU A 50 9.77 1.23 -7.60
CA LEU A 50 10.98 1.51 -6.84
C LEU A 50 12.23 0.94 -7.52
N PRO A 51 13.39 1.60 -7.45
CA PRO A 51 14.65 0.98 -7.86
C PRO A 51 14.93 -0.31 -7.09
N PRO A 52 15.68 -1.27 -7.67
CA PRO A 52 16.07 -2.48 -6.97
C PRO A 52 16.78 -2.18 -5.64
N TYR A 53 16.41 -2.89 -4.58
CA TYR A 53 17.02 -2.77 -3.25
C TYR A 53 16.90 -1.37 -2.59
N SER A 54 15.84 -0.63 -2.89
CA SER A 54 15.53 0.68 -2.27
C SER A 54 14.35 0.63 -1.29
N PRO A 55 14.46 -0.10 -0.16
CA PRO A 55 13.39 -0.16 0.84
C PRO A 55 13.17 1.18 1.55
N ASP A 56 14.19 2.05 1.57
CA ASP A 56 14.14 3.43 2.07
C ASP A 56 13.13 4.30 1.31
N LEU A 57 12.91 3.98 0.02
CA LEU A 57 11.92 4.63 -0.82
C LEU A 57 10.54 3.98 -0.73
N ASN A 58 10.32 2.99 0.15
CA ASN A 58 9.03 2.34 0.29
C ASN A 58 8.28 2.85 1.54
N PRO A 59 7.37 3.84 1.42
CA PRO A 59 6.70 4.44 2.58
C PRO A 59 5.87 3.42 3.38
N ILE A 60 5.45 2.32 2.74
CA ILE A 60 4.65 1.29 3.39
C ILE A 60 5.43 0.53 4.47
N GLU A 61 6.77 0.51 4.42
CA GLU A 61 7.59 -0.23 5.40
C GLU A 61 7.44 0.34 6.81
N MET A 62 7.37 1.68 6.93
CA MET A 62 7.12 2.35 8.21
C MET A 62 5.72 2.02 8.74
N ALA A 63 4.70 2.11 7.87
CA ALA A 63 3.34 1.74 8.21
C ALA A 63 3.26 0.27 8.66
N PHE A 64 3.89 -0.65 7.93
CA PHE A 64 3.90 -2.07 8.26
C PHE A 64 4.68 -2.38 9.54
N SER A 65 5.74 -1.63 9.84
CA SER A 65 6.46 -1.76 11.12
C SER A 65 5.53 -1.46 12.31
N LYS A 66 4.78 -0.36 12.25
CA LYS A 66 3.75 0.00 13.25
C LYS A 66 2.66 -1.08 13.33
N LEU A 67 2.11 -1.52 12.20
CA LEU A 67 1.07 -2.55 12.12
C LEU A 67 1.54 -3.83 12.82
N LYS A 68 2.72 -4.33 12.45
CA LYS A 68 3.32 -5.54 13.03
C LYS A 68 3.55 -5.39 14.55
N SER A 69 4.00 -4.23 15.01
CA SER A 69 4.19 -3.96 16.44
C SER A 69 2.86 -4.04 17.22
N LEU A 70 1.81 -3.40 16.71
CA LEU A 70 0.50 -3.38 17.33
C LEU A 70 -0.18 -4.76 17.31
N LEU A 71 -0.09 -5.49 16.20
CA LEU A 71 -0.62 -6.86 16.11
C LEU A 71 0.10 -7.82 17.08
N ARG A 72 1.42 -7.69 17.26
CA ARG A 72 2.16 -8.47 18.27
C ARG A 72 1.68 -8.15 19.68
N LYS A 73 1.42 -6.88 19.98
CA LYS A 73 0.88 -6.43 21.27
C LYS A 73 -0.55 -6.96 21.51
N ALA A 74 -1.37 -7.04 20.46
CA ALA A 74 -2.72 -7.60 20.55
C ALA A 74 -2.73 -9.10 20.87
N GLY A 75 -1.68 -9.84 20.48
CA GLY A 75 -1.48 -11.23 20.91
C GLY A 75 -2.53 -12.22 20.38
N ALA A 76 -3.27 -11.87 19.32
CA ALA A 76 -4.31 -12.73 18.74
C ALA A 76 -3.74 -14.07 18.25
N ARG A 77 -4.38 -15.18 18.63
CA ARG A 77 -3.96 -16.56 18.29
C ARG A 77 -4.97 -17.32 17.42
N ALA A 78 -6.11 -16.72 17.14
CA ALA A 78 -7.13 -17.26 16.24
C ALA A 78 -7.25 -16.40 14.98
N PHE A 79 -7.60 -17.00 13.86
CA PHE A 79 -7.71 -16.31 12.57
C PHE A 79 -8.69 -15.13 12.63
N ASP A 80 -9.91 -15.35 13.12
CA ASP A 80 -10.93 -14.30 13.22
C ASP A 80 -10.51 -13.17 14.16
N ALA A 81 -9.83 -13.52 15.27
CA ALA A 81 -9.29 -12.54 16.20
C ALA A 81 -8.17 -11.71 15.57
N LEU A 82 -7.32 -12.32 14.75
CA LEU A 82 -6.28 -11.61 14.00
C LEU A 82 -6.91 -10.68 12.94
N TRP A 83 -7.94 -11.13 12.23
CA TRP A 83 -8.64 -10.32 11.24
C TRP A 83 -9.26 -9.07 11.87
N LYS A 84 -9.96 -9.25 13.00
CA LYS A 84 -10.51 -8.12 13.77
C LYS A 84 -9.41 -7.17 14.24
N ALA A 85 -8.31 -7.71 14.79
CA ALA A 85 -7.19 -6.91 15.24
C ALA A 85 -6.54 -6.09 14.11
N ILE A 86 -6.45 -6.65 12.90
CA ILE A 86 -5.98 -5.90 11.72
C ILE A 86 -6.91 -4.72 11.43
N GLY A 87 -8.23 -4.94 11.43
CA GLY A 87 -9.21 -3.86 11.23
C GLY A 87 -9.09 -2.76 12.28
N ASP A 88 -9.05 -3.13 13.55
CA ASP A 88 -8.91 -2.20 14.67
C ASP A 88 -7.60 -1.38 14.55
N VAL A 89 -6.49 -2.02 14.21
CA VAL A 89 -5.19 -1.35 14.05
C VAL A 89 -5.16 -0.44 12.82
N CYS A 90 -5.76 -0.85 11.69
CA CYS A 90 -5.87 0.00 10.50
C CYS A 90 -6.64 1.29 10.82
N GLY A 91 -7.64 1.24 11.71
CA GLY A 91 -8.37 2.41 12.18
C GLY A 91 -7.54 3.40 13.01
N LEU A 92 -6.32 3.04 13.43
CA LEU A 92 -5.42 3.91 14.20
C LEU A 92 -4.54 4.80 13.33
N TYR A 93 -4.48 4.57 12.01
CA TYR A 93 -3.67 5.39 11.10
C TYR A 93 -4.37 6.70 10.79
N GLN A 94 -3.73 7.81 11.15
CA GLN A 94 -4.22 9.14 10.85
C GLN A 94 -3.62 9.65 9.53
N ALA A 95 -4.33 10.55 8.85
CA ALA A 95 -3.92 11.04 7.54
C ALA A 95 -2.58 11.80 7.59
N ASP A 96 -2.34 12.58 8.66
CA ASP A 96 -1.10 13.30 8.91
C ASP A 96 0.08 12.34 9.15
N GLU A 97 -0.14 11.25 9.88
CA GLU A 97 0.85 10.19 10.06
C GLU A 97 1.21 9.54 8.71
N CYS A 98 0.22 9.19 7.90
CA CYS A 98 0.46 8.63 6.55
C CYS A 98 1.22 9.62 5.66
N TRP A 99 0.91 10.92 5.74
CA TRP A 99 1.64 11.97 5.03
C TRP A 99 3.10 12.05 5.47
N ASN A 100 3.37 11.89 6.77
CA ASN A 100 4.74 11.86 7.29
C ASN A 100 5.55 10.67 6.77
N TYR A 101 4.92 9.51 6.52
CA TYR A 101 5.58 8.39 5.87
C TYR A 101 5.98 8.70 4.42
N LEU A 102 5.09 9.35 3.66
CA LEU A 102 5.41 9.81 2.30
C LEU A 102 6.55 10.83 2.30
N LYS A 103 6.53 11.77 3.25
CA LYS A 103 7.60 12.77 3.44
C LYS A 103 8.94 12.11 3.77
N ALA A 104 8.96 11.18 4.71
CA ALA A 104 10.17 10.45 5.10
C ALA A 104 10.76 9.63 3.95
N ALA A 105 9.93 9.12 3.03
CA ALA A 105 10.36 8.41 1.83
C ALA A 105 10.67 9.34 0.63
N GLY A 106 10.58 10.67 0.80
CA GLY A 106 10.95 11.65 -0.22
C GLY A 106 9.87 11.98 -1.26
N TYR A 107 8.61 11.62 -1.01
CA TYR A 107 7.49 11.84 -1.95
C TYR A 107 6.60 13.03 -1.61
N ALA A 108 6.84 13.70 -0.50
CA ALA A 108 6.07 14.86 -0.08
C ALA A 108 7.00 16.00 0.38
N PRO A 109 6.60 17.27 0.17
CA PRO A 109 7.32 18.42 0.69
C PRO A 109 7.32 18.45 2.22
N ASN A 110 8.28 19.20 2.76
CA ASN A 110 8.37 19.47 4.20
C ASN A 110 7.20 20.30 4.71
#